data_AF-A0A2L0EI48-F1
#
_entry.id   AF-A0A2L0EI48-F1
#
_cell.length_a   1.000
_cell.length_b   1.000
_cell.length_c   1.000
_cell.angle_alpha   90.00
_cell.angle_beta   90.00
_cell.angle_gamma   90.00
#
_symmetry.space_group_name_H-M   'P 1'
#
loop_
_entity.id
_entity.type
_entity.pdbx_description
1 polymer ?
#
loop_
_entity_poly.entity_id
_entity_poly.type
_entity_poly.pdbx_seq_one_letter_code
_entity_poly.pdbx_strand_id
1 'polypeptide(L)'
;MKLCASWMKIVTPLLLCAAAGAAGCASGEPEDGWAEDGAPPELVDDAPAPLMPRNNLTPAALSAGALWENRALLDVLSTSPLNDVSLARVLAAGPLSPTATQLLRYIVSCALDADPDRRVAGSSGELGLCGAASPEPYGDWYEEAPSTACQEVVTACVLARVNARGKRVRLSVRSDEDAAILPLLPVVPVEWEYRDPVAPRIKSLTTHCADGVAVGHPARDCGWSRRFVGTCQPGAPVVLKPRASAGGGGSHFMVRACKGIYGCDHATAPSPPWYAGLLADGVLSTDGRPGTTGELSFTCPHPGVPGPSSFAVIVAPPDPAGTLPAGADVTASGAAAQYPAPEVAVFRFREGAFYGNLFSNVHSAPPVPGAILSNRQYACYSNDWTRPMVHFTDRLCAGDAACFGNTPGPCRDSGVVPAPTPLCESGTLPGQNYRDCAGVAGGTRWEHVVTVFLNHPCDLASDPNHCDAAYAPFVPPPAGH
;
A
#
# COMPACT_ATOMS: atom_id res chain seq x y z
N MET A 1 28.33 34.23 47.36
CA MET A 1 28.30 33.32 48.52
C MET A 1 27.06 33.60 49.36
N LYS A 2 26.04 32.74 49.26
CA LYS A 2 25.04 32.42 50.30
C LYS A 2 24.14 31.32 49.73
N LEU A 3 24.30 30.12 50.28
CA LEU A 3 23.51 28.92 50.02
C LEU A 3 22.18 29.01 50.76
N CYS A 4 21.08 28.61 50.13
CA CYS A 4 19.84 28.22 50.79
C CYS A 4 19.53 26.78 50.39
N ALA A 5 19.71 25.86 51.33
CA ALA A 5 19.26 24.47 51.27
C ALA A 5 17.95 24.37 52.06
N SER A 6 16.87 23.90 51.42
CA SER A 6 15.60 23.62 52.08
C SER A 6 15.43 22.11 52.24
N TRP A 7 15.23 21.70 53.49
CA TRP A 7 14.96 20.33 53.93
C TRP A 7 13.50 19.95 53.64
N MET A 8 13.26 18.74 53.17
CA MET A 8 11.92 18.16 53.08
C MET A 8 11.89 16.85 53.85
N LYS A 9 11.00 16.80 54.85
CA LYS A 9 10.85 15.70 55.82
C LYS A 9 10.00 14.57 55.24
N ILE A 10 10.45 13.35 55.55
CA ILE A 10 9.80 12.06 55.38
C ILE A 10 8.59 11.93 56.30
N VAL A 11 7.44 11.46 55.79
CA VAL A 11 6.40 10.79 56.58
C VAL A 11 5.82 9.62 55.77
N THR A 12 5.99 8.43 56.31
CA THR A 12 5.38 7.16 55.88
C THR A 12 4.19 6.84 56.79
N PRO A 13 3.13 6.17 56.30
CA PRO A 13 2.33 5.32 57.17
C PRO A 13 2.40 3.84 56.74
N LEU A 14 2.69 3.00 57.73
CA LEU A 14 2.44 1.56 57.75
C LEU A 14 0.92 1.30 57.70
N LEU A 15 0.49 0.31 56.92
CA LEU A 15 -0.73 -0.44 57.18
C LEU A 15 -0.40 -1.93 57.30
N LEU A 16 -0.66 -2.47 58.49
CA LEU A 16 -0.77 -3.90 58.77
C LEU A 16 -2.17 -4.36 58.33
N CYS A 17 -2.26 -5.46 57.56
CA CYS A 17 -3.45 -6.31 57.55
C CYS A 17 -3.04 -7.79 57.62
N ALA A 18 -3.77 -8.49 58.49
CA ALA A 18 -3.50 -9.81 59.01
C ALA A 18 -3.86 -10.95 58.04
N ALA A 19 -3.16 -12.07 58.21
CA ALA A 19 -3.45 -13.34 57.57
C ALA A 19 -4.49 -14.15 58.37
N ALA A 20 -5.48 -14.71 57.67
CA ALA A 20 -6.26 -15.87 58.10
C ALA A 20 -6.73 -16.61 56.84
N GLY A 21 -6.42 -17.91 56.75
CA GLY A 21 -6.65 -18.73 55.56
C GLY A 21 -8.03 -19.36 55.45
N ALA A 22 -8.28 -20.02 54.30
CA ALA A 22 -9.08 -21.23 54.17
C ALA A 22 -9.06 -21.76 52.72
N ALA A 23 -9.10 -23.09 52.63
CA ALA A 23 -9.73 -23.92 51.60
C ALA A 23 -9.30 -23.79 50.12
N GLY A 24 -8.76 -24.90 49.61
CA GLY A 24 -8.64 -25.14 48.18
C GLY A 24 -9.99 -25.35 47.50
N CYS A 25 -10.04 -24.99 46.23
CA CYS A 25 -10.89 -25.58 45.22
C CYS A 25 -10.10 -25.60 43.91
N ALA A 26 -10.02 -26.77 43.30
CA ALA A 26 -9.59 -26.96 41.93
C ALA A 26 -10.52 -26.17 41.01
N SER A 27 -9.95 -25.32 40.16
CA SER A 27 -10.63 -24.79 38.98
C SER A 27 -9.93 -25.38 37.77
N GLY A 28 -10.68 -26.17 37.01
CA GLY A 28 -10.26 -26.63 35.69
C GLY A 28 -10.08 -25.42 34.79
N GLU A 29 -8.98 -25.43 34.04
CA GLU A 29 -8.76 -24.51 32.94
C GLU A 29 -9.87 -24.72 31.90
N PRO A 30 -10.56 -23.66 31.44
CA PRO A 30 -11.41 -23.78 30.28
C PRO A 30 -10.50 -23.96 29.07
N GLU A 31 -10.69 -25.08 28.38
CA GLU A 31 -10.20 -25.23 27.01
C GLU A 31 -10.91 -24.18 26.15
N ASP A 32 -10.18 -23.10 25.83
CA ASP A 32 -10.59 -22.10 24.85
C ASP A 32 -10.54 -22.76 23.46
N GLY A 33 -11.53 -23.61 23.20
CA GLY A 33 -11.84 -24.11 21.87
C GLY A 33 -12.28 -22.94 21.02
N TRP A 34 -11.35 -22.40 20.24
CA TRP A 34 -11.66 -21.56 19.09
C TRP A 34 -12.48 -22.42 18.12
N ALA A 35 -13.79 -22.40 18.31
CA ALA A 35 -14.72 -22.85 17.30
C ALA A 35 -14.45 -21.99 16.06
N GLU A 36 -14.07 -22.65 14.98
CA GLU A 36 -14.11 -22.11 13.62
C GLU A 36 -15.58 -21.83 13.27
N ASP A 37 -16.12 -20.74 13.82
CA ASP A 37 -17.42 -20.22 13.44
C ASP A 37 -17.32 -19.79 11.97
N GLY A 38 -18.08 -20.53 11.15
CA GLY A 38 -18.32 -20.36 9.72
C GLY A 38 -17.66 -19.16 9.08
N ALA A 39 -16.61 -19.43 8.29
CA ALA A 39 -16.13 -18.49 7.29
C ALA A 39 -17.34 -17.96 6.51
N PRO A 40 -17.57 -16.64 6.47
CA PRO A 40 -18.70 -16.07 5.74
C PRO A 40 -18.67 -16.55 4.28
N PRO A 41 -19.85 -16.77 3.66
CA PRO A 41 -19.92 -17.18 2.27
C PRO A 41 -19.07 -16.22 1.43
N GLU A 42 -18.12 -16.81 0.69
CA GLU A 42 -17.20 -16.14 -0.21
C GLU A 42 -18.00 -15.14 -1.06
N LEU A 43 -17.76 -13.85 -0.82
CA LEU A 43 -18.29 -12.76 -1.64
C LEU A 43 -17.90 -13.08 -3.08
N VAL A 44 -18.88 -13.41 -3.92
CA VAL A 44 -18.73 -13.76 -5.35
C VAL A 44 -17.48 -13.11 -5.92
N ASP A 45 -16.45 -13.94 -6.11
CA ASP A 45 -15.13 -13.53 -6.57
C ASP A 45 -15.25 -12.89 -7.95
N ASP A 46 -15.34 -11.56 -7.96
CA ASP A 46 -14.75 -10.78 -9.04
C ASP A 46 -13.29 -11.21 -9.07
N ALA A 47 -12.96 -12.13 -10.01
CA ALA A 47 -11.67 -12.78 -10.17
C ALA A 47 -10.53 -11.89 -9.67
N PRO A 48 -9.62 -12.38 -8.80
CA PRO A 48 -8.67 -11.55 -8.09
C PRO A 48 -7.86 -10.75 -9.12
N ALA A 49 -8.31 -9.52 -9.39
CA ALA A 49 -7.58 -8.62 -10.24
C ALA A 49 -6.17 -8.55 -9.65
N PRO A 50 -5.10 -8.62 -10.48
CA PRO A 50 -3.73 -8.63 -9.99
C PRO A 50 -3.60 -7.55 -8.92
N LEU A 51 -3.32 -7.97 -7.70
CA LEU A 51 -3.44 -7.08 -6.56
C LEU A 51 -2.32 -6.06 -6.66
N MET A 52 -2.69 -4.77 -6.76
CA MET A 52 -1.68 -3.72 -6.66
C MET A 52 -0.97 -3.85 -5.31
N PRO A 53 0.37 -3.81 -5.28
CA PRO A 53 1.14 -4.03 -4.07
C PRO A 53 0.87 -2.95 -3.04
N ARG A 54 0.98 -3.33 -1.77
CA ARG A 54 0.87 -2.42 -0.62
C ARG A 54 2.19 -2.29 0.13
N ASN A 55 2.42 -1.14 0.75
CA ASN A 55 3.66 -0.82 1.47
C ASN A 55 3.59 -1.08 2.98
N ASN A 56 3.54 -2.35 3.38
CA ASN A 56 3.40 -2.72 4.79
C ASN A 56 4.70 -3.29 5.41
N LEU A 57 5.86 -3.11 4.76
CA LEU A 57 7.13 -3.63 5.25
C LEU A 57 7.74 -2.67 6.27
N THR A 58 8.04 -3.16 7.48
CA THR A 58 8.71 -2.33 8.48
C THR A 58 10.19 -2.13 8.11
N PRO A 59 10.77 -0.95 8.36
CA PRO A 59 12.20 -0.72 8.12
C PRO A 59 13.10 -1.66 8.93
N ALA A 60 12.64 -2.14 10.09
CA ALA A 60 13.40 -3.04 10.96
C ALA A 60 13.86 -4.31 10.23
N ALA A 61 13.01 -4.87 9.35
CA ALA A 61 13.32 -6.06 8.56
C ALA A 61 14.38 -5.82 7.46
N LEU A 62 14.61 -4.57 7.07
CA LEU A 62 15.61 -4.16 6.08
C LEU A 62 16.76 -3.35 6.66
N SER A 63 16.82 -3.22 7.99
CA SER A 63 17.97 -2.60 8.63
C SER A 63 19.22 -3.42 8.37
N ALA A 64 20.34 -2.73 8.24
CA ALA A 64 21.70 -3.22 8.18
C ALA A 64 21.96 -4.38 9.17
N GLY A 65 21.55 -4.21 10.43
CA GLY A 65 21.65 -5.24 11.46
C GLY A 65 20.81 -6.47 11.15
N ALA A 66 19.54 -6.29 10.77
CA ALA A 66 18.66 -7.40 10.43
C ALA A 66 19.12 -8.16 9.18
N LEU A 67 19.63 -7.47 8.15
CA LEU A 67 20.16 -8.14 6.96
C LEU A 67 21.42 -8.95 7.28
N TRP A 68 22.27 -8.44 8.16
CA TRP A 68 23.46 -9.15 8.64
C TRP A 68 23.08 -10.40 9.46
N GLU A 69 22.13 -10.27 10.39
CA GLU A 69 21.60 -11.40 11.16
C GLU A 69 20.98 -12.47 10.24
N ASN A 70 20.38 -12.04 9.14
CA ASN A 70 19.71 -12.90 8.15
C ASN A 70 20.62 -13.31 6.97
N ARG A 71 21.93 -13.10 7.06
CA ARG A 71 22.87 -13.38 5.95
C ARG A 71 22.81 -14.83 5.45
N ALA A 72 22.61 -15.80 6.36
CA ALA A 72 22.52 -17.21 5.98
C ALA A 72 21.25 -17.52 5.18
N LEU A 73 20.13 -16.86 5.53
CA LEU A 73 18.90 -16.95 4.76
C LEU A 73 19.12 -16.34 3.37
N LEU A 74 19.67 -15.12 3.29
CA LEU A 74 19.90 -14.42 2.03
C LEU A 74 20.87 -15.18 1.11
N ASP A 75 21.92 -15.79 1.66
CA ASP A 75 22.88 -16.62 0.93
C ASP A 75 22.19 -17.82 0.26
N VAL A 76 21.36 -18.56 1.02
CA VAL A 76 20.58 -19.68 0.48
C VAL A 76 19.59 -19.21 -0.58
N LEU A 77 18.85 -18.13 -0.31
CA LEU A 77 17.88 -17.61 -1.28
C LEU A 77 18.54 -17.15 -2.59
N SER A 78 19.77 -16.64 -2.53
CA SER A 78 20.50 -16.17 -3.72
C SER A 78 21.00 -17.27 -4.65
N THR A 79 21.05 -18.52 -4.18
CA THR A 79 21.67 -19.65 -4.89
C THR A 79 20.77 -20.89 -4.97
N SER A 80 19.55 -20.82 -4.43
CA SER A 80 18.62 -21.93 -4.37
C SER A 80 17.23 -21.50 -4.82
N PRO A 81 16.40 -22.45 -5.30
CA PRO A 81 15.00 -22.19 -5.57
C PRO A 81 14.25 -21.72 -4.31
N LEU A 82 13.36 -20.76 -4.46
CA LEU A 82 12.50 -20.21 -3.42
C LEU A 82 11.29 -21.14 -3.17
N ASN A 83 11.55 -22.29 -2.55
CA ASN A 83 10.53 -23.26 -2.15
C ASN A 83 10.82 -23.84 -0.75
N ASP A 84 9.86 -24.57 -0.19
CA ASP A 84 9.98 -25.13 1.18
C ASP A 84 11.13 -26.15 1.32
N VAL A 85 11.52 -26.82 0.23
CA VAL A 85 12.65 -27.78 0.25
C VAL A 85 13.97 -27.06 0.49
N SER A 86 14.22 -25.96 -0.22
CA SER A 86 15.41 -25.14 0.00
C SER A 86 15.39 -24.47 1.37
N LEU A 87 14.22 -23.97 1.79
CA LEU A 87 14.07 -23.28 3.06
C LEU A 87 14.26 -24.20 4.27
N ALA A 88 13.89 -25.48 4.17
CA ALA A 88 14.12 -26.48 5.22
C ALA A 88 15.60 -26.55 5.65
N ARG A 89 16.54 -26.27 4.76
CA ARG A 89 17.98 -26.22 5.09
C ARG A 89 18.33 -25.07 6.01
N VAL A 90 17.71 -23.90 5.82
CA VAL A 90 17.88 -22.74 6.70
C VAL A 90 17.22 -23.02 8.04
N LEU A 91 16.00 -23.56 8.03
CA LEU A 91 15.23 -23.87 9.24
C LEU A 91 15.86 -24.97 10.09
N ALA A 92 16.65 -25.87 9.49
CA ALA A 92 17.41 -26.87 10.24
C ALA A 92 18.45 -26.25 11.20
N ALA A 93 18.89 -25.01 10.96
CA ALA A 93 19.77 -24.29 11.88
C ALA A 93 19.02 -23.60 13.04
N GLY A 94 17.68 -23.50 12.96
CA GLY A 94 16.83 -22.88 13.96
C GLY A 94 15.64 -22.14 13.35
N PRO A 95 14.64 -21.75 14.16
CA PRO A 95 13.51 -20.96 13.69
C PRO A 95 13.94 -19.57 13.21
N LEU A 96 13.26 -19.05 12.18
CA LEU A 96 13.46 -17.69 11.71
C LEU A 96 13.04 -16.67 12.78
N SER A 97 13.81 -15.60 12.91
CA SER A 97 13.41 -14.46 13.74
C SER A 97 12.15 -13.77 13.15
N PRO A 98 11.43 -12.94 13.92
CA PRO A 98 10.29 -12.18 13.41
C PRO A 98 10.64 -11.28 12.22
N THR A 99 11.82 -10.64 12.24
CA THR A 99 12.31 -9.80 11.14
C THR A 99 12.67 -10.62 9.90
N ALA A 100 13.27 -11.80 10.08
CA ALA A 100 13.57 -12.73 9.00
C ALA A 100 12.28 -13.26 8.33
N THR A 101 11.29 -13.62 9.15
CA THR A 101 9.98 -14.10 8.68
C THR A 101 9.27 -13.00 7.90
N GLN A 102 9.33 -11.75 8.39
CA GLN A 102 8.75 -10.61 7.67
C GLN A 102 9.49 -10.38 6.34
N LEU A 103 10.81 -10.38 6.32
CA LEU A 103 11.60 -10.21 5.10
C LEU A 103 11.30 -11.29 4.06
N LEU A 104 11.30 -12.57 4.47
CA LEU A 104 10.99 -13.71 3.61
C LEU A 104 9.60 -13.57 2.99
N ARG A 105 8.58 -13.19 3.78
CA ARG A 105 7.21 -12.97 3.27
C ARG A 105 7.18 -11.94 2.14
N TYR A 106 7.94 -10.86 2.27
CA TYR A 106 7.98 -9.82 1.22
C TYR A 106 8.78 -10.24 0.00
N ILE A 107 9.87 -11.00 0.17
CA ILE A 107 10.59 -11.61 -0.94
C ILE A 107 9.66 -12.53 -1.72
N VAL A 108 8.97 -13.45 -1.04
CA VAL A 108 8.00 -14.38 -1.64
C VAL A 108 6.88 -13.63 -2.37
N SER A 109 6.29 -12.62 -1.72
CA SER A 109 5.21 -11.82 -2.30
C SER A 109 5.64 -11.04 -3.56
N CYS A 110 6.87 -10.53 -3.62
CA CYS A 110 7.40 -9.88 -4.81
C CYS A 110 7.80 -10.89 -5.91
N ALA A 111 8.46 -11.99 -5.53
CA ALA A 111 9.05 -12.93 -6.47
C ALA A 111 8.02 -13.85 -7.13
N LEU A 112 7.13 -14.46 -6.34
CA LEU A 112 6.29 -15.56 -6.81
C LEU A 112 4.92 -15.08 -7.28
N ASP A 113 4.29 -15.89 -8.13
CA ASP A 113 2.91 -15.71 -8.57
C ASP A 113 1.93 -15.92 -7.40
N ALA A 114 0.72 -15.36 -7.53
CA ALA A 114 -0.39 -15.61 -6.59
C ALA A 114 -0.99 -17.02 -6.75
N ASP A 115 -0.14 -18.05 -6.78
CA ASP A 115 -0.50 -19.46 -6.92
C ASP A 115 -0.65 -20.11 -5.53
N PRO A 116 -1.82 -20.68 -5.20
CA PRO A 116 -2.05 -21.34 -3.92
C PRO A 116 -1.17 -22.58 -3.70
N ASP A 117 -0.66 -23.22 -4.75
CA ASP A 117 0.18 -24.41 -4.67
C ASP A 117 1.68 -24.07 -4.51
N ARG A 118 2.07 -22.82 -4.83
CA ARG A 118 3.46 -22.34 -4.77
C ARG A 118 3.71 -21.46 -3.55
N ARG A 119 3.57 -22.06 -2.37
CA ARG A 119 3.75 -21.38 -1.08
C ARG A 119 5.12 -21.67 -0.49
N VAL A 120 5.62 -20.72 0.30
CA VAL A 120 6.91 -20.80 0.98
C VAL A 120 6.74 -20.30 2.41
N ALA A 121 7.00 -21.16 3.39
CA ALA A 121 6.73 -20.89 4.81
C ALA A 121 5.32 -20.33 5.05
N GLY A 122 4.32 -20.90 4.37
CA GLY A 122 2.92 -20.48 4.45
C GLY A 122 2.60 -19.13 3.78
N SER A 123 3.58 -18.45 3.19
CA SER A 123 3.37 -17.22 2.41
C SER A 123 3.15 -17.56 0.93
N SER A 124 2.24 -16.86 0.27
CA SER A 124 2.01 -16.95 -1.17
C SER A 124 2.64 -15.75 -1.89
N GLY A 125 2.92 -15.92 -3.18
CA GLY A 125 3.28 -14.81 -4.05
C GLY A 125 2.14 -13.80 -4.25
N GLU A 126 2.47 -12.64 -4.83
CA GLU A 126 1.52 -11.58 -5.16
C GLU A 126 1.81 -10.99 -6.56
N LEU A 127 3.08 -10.71 -6.87
CA LEU A 127 3.46 -9.97 -8.08
C LEU A 127 4.06 -10.84 -9.20
N GLY A 128 4.61 -12.01 -8.88
CA GLY A 128 5.17 -12.90 -9.91
C GLY A 128 6.33 -12.31 -10.71
N LEU A 129 7.19 -11.48 -10.09
CA LEU A 129 8.32 -10.85 -10.78
C LEU A 129 9.39 -11.84 -11.25
N CYS A 130 9.43 -13.03 -10.63
CA CYS A 130 10.25 -14.18 -11.01
C CYS A 130 9.41 -15.47 -10.90
N GLY A 131 8.16 -15.38 -11.36
CA GLY A 131 7.20 -16.49 -11.38
C GLY A 131 7.29 -17.36 -12.63
N ALA A 132 6.40 -18.34 -12.75
CA ALA A 132 6.39 -19.28 -13.88
C ALA A 132 6.14 -18.59 -15.23
N ALA A 133 5.44 -17.46 -15.22
CA ALA A 133 5.15 -16.66 -16.41
C ALA A 133 6.15 -15.53 -16.66
N SER A 134 7.17 -15.38 -15.80
CA SER A 134 8.18 -14.33 -15.97
C SER A 134 9.03 -14.61 -17.21
N PRO A 135 9.23 -13.60 -18.09
CA PRO A 135 10.14 -13.74 -19.21
C PRO A 135 11.59 -13.80 -18.75
N GLU A 136 12.47 -14.22 -19.65
CA GLU A 136 13.90 -13.98 -19.51
C GLU A 136 14.17 -12.46 -19.37
N PRO A 137 15.14 -12.03 -18.53
CA PRO A 137 16.09 -12.84 -17.78
C PRO A 137 15.66 -13.23 -16.35
N TYR A 138 14.41 -12.99 -15.93
CA TYR A 138 14.01 -13.20 -14.52
C TYR A 138 13.89 -14.68 -14.17
N GLY A 139 13.31 -15.48 -15.07
CA GLY A 139 13.09 -16.92 -14.88
C GLY A 139 12.10 -17.24 -13.75
N ASP A 140 12.03 -18.51 -13.37
CA ASP A 140 11.13 -19.01 -12.33
C ASP A 140 11.92 -19.37 -11.06
N TRP A 141 11.92 -18.47 -10.09
CA TRP A 141 12.70 -18.63 -8.85
C TRP A 141 12.15 -19.76 -7.96
N TYR A 142 10.90 -20.21 -8.12
CA TYR A 142 10.42 -21.30 -7.28
C TYR A 142 10.97 -22.67 -7.74
N GLU A 143 11.28 -22.82 -9.03
CA GLU A 143 11.88 -24.05 -9.59
C GLU A 143 13.42 -23.99 -9.63
N GLU A 144 13.99 -22.81 -9.91
CA GLU A 144 15.43 -22.63 -10.15
C GLU A 144 16.05 -21.54 -9.26
N ALA A 145 17.38 -21.54 -9.16
CA ALA A 145 18.09 -20.45 -8.48
C ALA A 145 17.85 -19.12 -9.22
N PRO A 146 17.73 -17.99 -8.51
CA PRO A 146 17.36 -16.73 -9.15
C PRO A 146 18.52 -16.17 -9.98
N SER A 147 18.20 -15.61 -11.14
CA SER A 147 19.15 -14.78 -11.88
C SER A 147 19.48 -13.49 -11.13
N THR A 148 20.56 -12.81 -11.54
CA THR A 148 20.87 -11.48 -10.99
C THR A 148 19.74 -10.48 -11.28
N ALA A 149 19.11 -10.56 -12.45
CA ALA A 149 17.98 -9.72 -12.81
C ALA A 149 16.78 -9.90 -11.87
N CYS A 150 16.43 -11.16 -11.59
CA CYS A 150 15.40 -11.50 -10.61
C CYS A 150 15.71 -10.94 -9.21
N GLN A 151 16.95 -11.13 -8.75
CA GLN A 151 17.39 -10.61 -7.44
C GLN A 151 17.26 -9.08 -7.35
N GLU A 152 17.60 -8.37 -8.43
CA GLU A 152 17.54 -6.92 -8.48
C GLU A 152 16.11 -6.39 -8.49
N VAL A 153 15.24 -6.91 -9.37
CA VAL A 153 13.84 -6.46 -9.44
C VAL A 153 13.06 -6.79 -8.16
N VAL A 154 13.33 -7.95 -7.54
CA VAL A 154 12.73 -8.31 -6.25
C VAL A 154 13.26 -7.40 -5.14
N THR A 155 14.56 -7.06 -5.16
CA THR A 155 15.12 -6.08 -4.22
C THR A 155 14.42 -4.74 -4.35
N ALA A 156 14.28 -4.24 -5.58
CA ALA A 156 13.60 -2.99 -5.89
C ALA A 156 12.14 -2.99 -5.38
N CYS A 157 11.40 -4.08 -5.62
CA CYS A 157 10.05 -4.28 -5.11
C CYS A 157 9.97 -4.27 -3.57
N VAL A 158 10.85 -5.01 -2.90
CA VAL A 158 10.88 -5.09 -1.43
C VAL A 158 11.17 -3.71 -0.82
N LEU A 159 12.17 -3.00 -1.34
CA LEU A 159 12.50 -1.63 -0.92
C LEU A 159 11.33 -0.66 -1.15
N ALA A 160 10.68 -0.78 -2.31
CA ALA A 160 9.51 0.01 -2.65
C ALA A 160 8.32 -0.22 -1.72
N ARG A 161 8.29 -1.29 -0.91
CA ARG A 161 7.21 -1.59 0.04
C ARG A 161 7.51 -1.18 1.48
N VAL A 162 8.66 -0.55 1.74
CA VAL A 162 9.03 -0.05 3.08
C VAL A 162 8.14 1.11 3.50
N ASN A 163 7.68 1.04 4.75
CA ASN A 163 7.00 2.12 5.44
C ASN A 163 7.23 2.10 6.95
N ALA A 164 8.01 3.06 7.44
CA ALA A 164 8.29 3.28 8.86
C ALA A 164 7.08 3.75 9.66
N ARG A 165 6.10 4.38 9.00
CA ARG A 165 4.89 4.90 9.64
C ARG A 165 3.76 3.90 9.74
N GLY A 166 3.92 2.71 9.15
CA GLY A 166 2.91 1.65 9.14
C GLY A 166 1.62 2.03 8.40
N LYS A 167 1.63 3.09 7.58
CA LYS A 167 0.49 3.42 6.72
C LYS A 167 0.38 2.38 5.59
N ARG A 168 -0.82 1.96 5.27
CA ARG A 168 -1.08 0.96 4.23
C ARG A 168 -1.68 1.64 3.00
N VAL A 169 -0.87 1.87 1.98
CA VAL A 169 -1.37 2.42 0.72
C VAL A 169 -1.06 1.47 -0.43
N ARG A 170 -1.89 1.54 -1.48
CA ARG A 170 -1.55 0.92 -2.75
C ARG A 170 -0.44 1.72 -3.40
N LEU A 171 0.47 0.99 -4.02
CA LEU A 171 1.51 1.53 -4.86
C LEU A 171 1.25 1.11 -6.30
N SER A 172 1.45 2.02 -7.23
CA SER A 172 1.67 1.67 -8.62
C SER A 172 3.17 1.51 -8.82
N VAL A 173 3.60 0.26 -8.96
CA VAL A 173 5.00 -0.14 -9.13
C VAL A 173 5.22 -0.35 -10.63
N ARG A 174 6.16 0.39 -11.21
CA ARG A 174 6.37 0.43 -12.66
C ARG A 174 7.83 0.30 -13.00
N SER A 175 8.09 -0.29 -14.16
CA SER A 175 9.41 -0.32 -14.78
C SER A 175 9.22 -0.23 -16.30
N ASP A 176 10.08 0.53 -16.98
CA ASP A 176 10.06 0.61 -18.45
C ASP A 176 10.64 -0.66 -19.07
N GLU A 177 11.70 -1.21 -18.47
CA GLU A 177 12.36 -2.43 -18.92
C GLU A 177 11.55 -3.67 -18.57
N ASP A 178 10.84 -3.61 -17.44
CA ASP A 178 10.10 -4.74 -16.89
C ASP A 178 8.58 -4.60 -17.08
N ALA A 179 8.12 -3.79 -18.04
CA ALA A 179 6.70 -3.53 -18.28
C ALA A 179 5.87 -4.82 -18.53
N ALA A 180 6.52 -5.89 -19.00
CA ALA A 180 5.91 -7.20 -19.20
C ALA A 180 5.59 -7.92 -17.87
N ILE A 181 6.42 -7.76 -16.83
CA ILE A 181 6.20 -8.39 -15.50
C ILE A 181 5.51 -7.46 -14.51
N LEU A 182 5.45 -6.16 -14.81
CA LEU A 182 4.68 -5.17 -14.06
C LEU A 182 3.56 -4.57 -14.93
N PRO A 183 2.60 -5.39 -15.39
CA PRO A 183 1.51 -4.89 -16.21
C PRO A 183 0.63 -3.93 -15.41
N LEU A 184 0.39 -2.75 -15.97
CA LEU A 184 -0.54 -1.78 -15.38
C LEU A 184 -1.97 -2.30 -15.47
N LEU A 185 -2.72 -2.12 -14.39
CA LEU A 185 -4.11 -2.53 -14.36
C LEU A 185 -4.97 -1.66 -15.29
N PRO A 186 -5.87 -2.27 -16.08
CA PRO A 186 -6.83 -1.53 -16.90
C PRO A 186 -7.87 -0.80 -16.04
N VAL A 187 -8.08 -1.27 -14.80
CA VAL A 187 -9.00 -0.70 -13.82
C VAL A 187 -8.42 -0.84 -12.41
N VAL A 188 -8.59 0.17 -11.56
CA VAL A 188 -8.14 0.10 -10.16
C VAL A 188 -9.30 -0.33 -9.26
N PRO A 189 -9.16 -1.41 -8.47
CA PRO A 189 -10.19 -1.81 -7.52
C PRO A 189 -10.24 -0.86 -6.31
N VAL A 190 -11.43 -0.67 -5.75
CA VAL A 190 -11.62 0.12 -4.53
C VAL A 190 -10.91 -0.53 -3.34
N GLU A 191 -10.28 0.30 -2.52
CA GLU A 191 -9.70 -0.13 -1.24
C GLU A 191 -10.74 -0.26 -0.13
N TRP A 192 -10.66 -1.36 0.61
CA TRP A 192 -11.62 -1.74 1.65
C TRP A 192 -11.08 -1.58 3.07
N GLU A 193 -9.81 -1.19 3.20
CA GLU A 193 -9.21 -0.74 4.45
C GLU A 193 -8.65 0.65 4.26
N TYR A 194 -8.81 1.52 5.26
CA TYR A 194 -8.12 2.79 5.28
C TYR A 194 -6.62 2.60 5.43
N ARG A 195 -5.85 3.61 5.02
CA ARG A 195 -4.39 3.57 5.13
C ARG A 195 -3.88 3.61 6.56
N ASP A 196 -4.63 4.19 7.47
CA ASP A 196 -4.21 4.35 8.86
C ASP A 196 -4.38 3.02 9.59
N PRO A 197 -3.31 2.42 10.14
CA PRO A 197 -3.37 1.08 10.74
C PRO A 197 -4.27 1.00 11.98
N VAL A 198 -4.52 2.15 12.61
CA VAL A 198 -5.41 2.28 13.78
C VAL A 198 -6.86 2.58 13.38
N ALA A 199 -7.12 2.92 12.12
CA ALA A 199 -8.48 3.19 11.67
C ALA A 199 -9.26 1.87 11.55
N PRO A 200 -10.55 1.86 11.94
CA PRO A 200 -11.38 0.69 11.73
C PRO A 200 -11.48 0.39 10.23
N ARG A 201 -11.66 -0.89 9.89
CA ARG A 201 -11.99 -1.29 8.51
C ARG A 201 -13.27 -0.62 8.03
N ILE A 202 -13.43 -0.46 6.72
CA ILE A 202 -14.61 0.17 6.12
C ILE A 202 -15.79 -0.79 6.28
N LYS A 203 -16.68 -0.51 7.24
CA LYS A 203 -17.76 -1.43 7.63
C LYS A 203 -18.63 -1.79 6.44
N SER A 204 -18.91 -0.82 5.59
CA SER A 204 -19.66 -0.99 4.34
C SER A 204 -19.17 -2.19 3.51
N LEU A 205 -17.86 -2.40 3.46
CA LEU A 205 -17.20 -3.44 2.66
C LEU A 205 -16.82 -4.69 3.45
N THR A 206 -16.85 -4.65 4.78
CA THR A 206 -16.37 -5.75 5.63
C THR A 206 -17.43 -6.35 6.55
N THR A 207 -18.64 -5.78 6.58
CA THR A 207 -19.69 -6.18 7.50
C THR A 207 -20.93 -6.63 6.75
N HIS A 208 -21.40 -7.84 7.06
CA HIS A 208 -22.70 -8.33 6.62
C HIS A 208 -23.82 -7.55 7.31
N CYS A 209 -24.93 -7.34 6.62
CA CYS A 209 -26.07 -6.69 7.24
C CYS A 209 -26.76 -7.63 8.23
N ALA A 210 -27.11 -7.11 9.40
CA ALA A 210 -27.97 -7.81 10.34
C ALA A 210 -29.41 -7.91 9.78
N ASP A 211 -30.17 -8.86 10.31
CA ASP A 211 -31.59 -8.99 10.00
C ASP A 211 -32.36 -7.72 10.39
N GLY A 212 -33.34 -7.33 9.57
CA GLY A 212 -34.21 -6.18 9.83
C GLY A 212 -33.62 -4.80 9.46
N VAL A 213 -32.43 -4.75 8.85
CA VAL A 213 -31.93 -3.50 8.24
C VAL A 213 -32.90 -3.02 7.16
N ALA A 214 -33.23 -1.72 7.18
CA ALA A 214 -34.20 -1.15 6.25
C ALA A 214 -33.79 -1.32 4.78
N VAL A 215 -34.74 -1.80 3.96
CA VAL A 215 -34.58 -1.97 2.52
C VAL A 215 -34.41 -0.61 1.83
N GLY A 216 -33.47 -0.54 0.91
CA GLY A 216 -33.23 0.63 0.07
C GLY A 216 -32.65 1.85 0.81
N HIS A 217 -32.12 1.67 2.03
CA HIS A 217 -31.54 2.76 2.80
C HIS A 217 -30.06 2.97 2.42
N PRO A 218 -29.70 4.00 1.62
CA PRO A 218 -28.33 4.18 1.14
C PRO A 218 -27.35 4.54 2.25
N ALA A 219 -27.83 4.93 3.45
CA ALA A 219 -26.96 5.23 4.59
C ALA A 219 -26.47 4.00 5.38
N ARG A 220 -26.85 2.77 5.02
CA ARG A 220 -26.36 1.59 5.75
C ARG A 220 -24.87 1.37 5.49
N ASP A 221 -24.16 0.84 6.47
CA ASP A 221 -22.71 0.57 6.38
C ASP A 221 -22.42 -0.94 6.41
N CYS A 222 -23.20 -1.69 5.63
CA CYS A 222 -23.07 -3.14 5.51
C CYS A 222 -23.55 -3.63 4.13
N GLY A 223 -23.05 -4.80 3.71
CA GLY A 223 -23.50 -5.47 2.49
C GLY A 223 -23.19 -4.71 1.20
N TRP A 224 -22.12 -3.91 1.18
CA TRP A 224 -21.63 -3.27 -0.03
C TRP A 224 -20.54 -4.11 -0.70
N SER A 225 -20.53 -4.05 -2.02
CA SER A 225 -19.51 -4.66 -2.87
C SER A 225 -18.67 -3.56 -3.50
N ARG A 226 -17.36 -3.81 -3.55
CA ARG A 226 -16.41 -2.93 -4.23
C ARG A 226 -16.65 -2.94 -5.74
N ARG A 227 -16.45 -1.78 -6.37
CA ARG A 227 -16.25 -1.68 -7.82
C ARG A 227 -14.86 -1.11 -8.07
N PHE A 228 -14.78 -0.08 -8.87
CA PHE A 228 -13.54 0.52 -9.31
C PHE A 228 -13.39 1.96 -8.85
N VAL A 229 -12.20 2.49 -9.08
CA VAL A 229 -11.87 3.90 -8.93
C VAL A 229 -12.08 4.60 -10.28
N GLY A 230 -12.61 5.81 -10.24
CA GLY A 230 -12.65 6.76 -11.35
C GLY A 230 -11.78 7.98 -11.09
N THR A 231 -11.58 8.80 -12.12
CA THR A 231 -10.92 10.10 -12.04
C THR A 231 -11.83 11.20 -12.57
N CYS A 232 -11.63 12.43 -12.12
CA CYS A 232 -12.41 13.60 -12.55
C CYS A 232 -11.61 14.90 -12.40
N GLN A 233 -12.00 15.97 -13.08
CA GLN A 233 -11.40 17.30 -12.87
C GLN A 233 -11.87 17.89 -11.53
N PRO A 234 -10.97 18.36 -10.63
CA PRO A 234 -11.34 18.92 -9.33
C PRO A 234 -12.39 20.03 -9.44
N GLY A 235 -13.42 19.98 -8.60
CA GLY A 235 -14.52 20.94 -8.58
C GLY A 235 -15.54 20.79 -9.71
N ALA A 236 -15.29 19.94 -10.72
CA ALA A 236 -16.25 19.69 -11.79
C ALA A 236 -17.39 18.76 -11.31
N PRO A 237 -18.61 18.89 -11.85
CA PRO A 237 -19.68 17.94 -11.58
C PRO A 237 -19.37 16.59 -12.24
N VAL A 238 -19.68 15.50 -11.52
CA VAL A 238 -19.63 14.12 -12.00
C VAL A 238 -21.03 13.53 -11.85
N VAL A 239 -21.50 12.86 -12.90
CA VAL A 239 -22.80 12.19 -12.95
C VAL A 239 -22.58 10.71 -13.20
N LEU A 240 -23.04 9.88 -12.26
CA LEU A 240 -23.05 8.41 -12.38
C LEU A 240 -24.43 7.95 -12.84
N LYS A 241 -24.46 7.08 -13.84
CA LYS A 241 -25.68 6.45 -14.37
C LYS A 241 -25.55 4.93 -14.29
N PRO A 242 -26.62 4.19 -13.98
CA PRO A 242 -26.56 2.74 -13.98
C PRO A 242 -26.15 2.23 -15.36
N ARG A 243 -25.19 1.30 -15.41
CA ARG A 243 -24.73 0.66 -16.63
C ARG A 243 -25.81 -0.30 -17.12
N ALA A 244 -26.19 -0.20 -18.38
CA ALA A 244 -27.15 -1.11 -18.97
C ALA A 244 -26.63 -2.56 -18.91
N SER A 245 -27.33 -3.44 -18.20
CA SER A 245 -27.02 -4.87 -18.17
C SER A 245 -27.34 -5.49 -19.54
N ALA A 246 -26.49 -6.40 -20.01
CA ALA A 246 -26.66 -7.07 -21.31
C ALA A 246 -27.99 -7.85 -21.44
N GLY A 247 -28.66 -8.16 -20.33
CA GLY A 247 -29.92 -8.90 -20.29
C GLY A 247 -31.21 -8.07 -20.37
N GLY A 248 -31.14 -6.74 -20.53
CA GLY A 248 -32.33 -5.88 -20.72
C GLY A 248 -33.34 -5.81 -19.56
N GLY A 249 -33.10 -6.52 -18.44
CA GLY A 249 -33.88 -6.40 -17.22
C GLY A 249 -33.53 -5.11 -16.48
N GLY A 250 -34.54 -4.40 -15.97
CA GLY A 250 -34.33 -3.20 -15.15
C GLY A 250 -33.49 -3.52 -13.91
N SER A 251 -32.26 -3.00 -13.88
CA SER A 251 -31.38 -3.15 -12.72
C SER A 251 -31.63 -1.97 -11.78
N HIS A 252 -31.95 -2.27 -10.51
CA HIS A 252 -32.00 -1.27 -9.44
C HIS A 252 -31.05 -1.70 -8.32
N PHE A 253 -30.16 -0.79 -7.93
CA PHE A 253 -29.14 -1.04 -6.92
C PHE A 253 -28.75 0.26 -6.25
N MET A 254 -28.22 0.15 -5.04
CA MET A 254 -27.68 1.30 -4.32
C MET A 254 -26.26 1.58 -4.80
N VAL A 255 -25.92 2.86 -4.87
CA VAL A 255 -24.62 3.35 -5.29
C VAL A 255 -24.12 4.35 -4.26
N ARG A 256 -22.83 4.26 -3.95
CA ARG A 256 -22.12 5.25 -3.14
C ARG A 256 -20.84 5.64 -3.85
N ALA A 257 -20.64 6.95 -3.99
CA ALA A 257 -19.42 7.57 -4.45
C ALA A 257 -18.62 8.06 -3.24
N CYS A 258 -17.36 7.66 -3.18
CA CYS A 258 -16.43 7.96 -2.10
C CYS A 258 -15.24 8.77 -2.62
N LYS A 259 -14.66 9.62 -1.78
CA LYS A 259 -13.45 10.39 -2.07
C LYS A 259 -12.23 9.46 -2.14
N GLY A 260 -11.33 9.70 -3.10
CA GLY A 260 -10.06 8.96 -3.22
C GLY A 260 -10.23 7.56 -3.82
N ILE A 261 -9.36 6.63 -3.42
CA ILE A 261 -9.40 5.23 -3.87
C ILE A 261 -10.10 4.28 -2.88
N TYR A 262 -10.51 4.81 -1.73
CA TYR A 262 -11.06 4.05 -0.62
C TYR A 262 -12.59 4.03 -0.67
N GLY A 263 -13.19 2.92 -0.28
CA GLY A 263 -14.59 2.89 0.10
C GLY A 263 -14.84 3.81 1.30
N CYS A 264 -16.11 4.01 1.62
CA CYS A 264 -16.51 4.89 2.70
C CYS A 264 -17.80 4.41 3.34
N ASP A 265 -17.87 4.63 4.64
CA ASP A 265 -19.11 4.55 5.42
C ASP A 265 -19.90 5.87 5.27
N HIS A 266 -21.20 5.83 5.54
CA HIS A 266 -22.07 6.99 5.35
C HIS A 266 -21.78 8.09 6.36
N ALA A 267 -21.69 7.73 7.64
CA ALA A 267 -21.59 8.68 8.74
C ALA A 267 -20.16 8.88 9.28
N THR A 268 -19.21 8.02 8.89
CA THR A 268 -17.84 8.04 9.41
C THR A 268 -16.84 8.35 8.31
N ALA A 269 -16.32 9.58 8.33
CA ALA A 269 -15.04 9.87 7.69
C ALA A 269 -13.93 9.70 8.75
N PRO A 270 -12.84 8.95 8.47
CA PRO A 270 -11.69 8.94 9.35
C PRO A 270 -11.16 10.37 9.51
N SER A 271 -10.90 10.82 10.74
CA SER A 271 -10.29 12.13 10.98
C SER A 271 -8.77 11.99 10.90
N PRO A 272 -8.05 12.72 10.02
CA PRO A 272 -8.53 13.76 9.12
C PRO A 272 -9.03 13.22 7.74
N PRO A 273 -10.17 13.70 7.23
CA PRO A 273 -10.96 13.09 6.14
C PRO A 273 -10.49 13.44 4.72
N TRP A 274 -9.22 13.80 4.55
CA TRP A 274 -8.79 14.37 3.27
C TRP A 274 -8.66 13.30 2.18
N TYR A 275 -8.44 12.03 2.51
CA TYR A 275 -8.21 10.95 1.52
C TYR A 275 -9.42 10.03 1.31
N ALA A 276 -10.38 10.02 2.23
CA ALA A 276 -11.59 9.19 2.14
C ALA A 276 -12.79 9.90 2.78
N GLY A 277 -13.99 9.63 2.25
CA GLY A 277 -15.24 10.20 2.75
C GLY A 277 -16.38 10.07 1.74
N LEU A 278 -17.61 10.20 2.20
CA LEU A 278 -18.80 10.16 1.35
C LEU A 278 -18.86 11.41 0.44
N LEU A 279 -19.06 11.20 -0.86
CA LEU A 279 -19.33 12.27 -1.83
C LEU A 279 -20.83 12.35 -2.14
N ALA A 280 -21.45 11.20 -2.40
CA ALA A 280 -22.89 11.06 -2.61
C ALA A 280 -23.29 9.58 -2.50
N ASP A 281 -24.56 9.33 -2.20
CA ASP A 281 -25.18 8.02 -2.31
C ASP A 281 -26.64 8.11 -2.78
N GLY A 282 -27.19 6.98 -3.21
CA GLY A 282 -28.57 6.89 -3.69
C GLY A 282 -28.93 5.51 -4.22
N VAL A 283 -30.16 5.38 -4.69
CA VAL A 283 -30.66 4.15 -5.35
C VAL A 283 -30.87 4.46 -6.83
N LEU A 284 -30.08 3.81 -7.69
CA LEU A 284 -30.17 3.99 -9.13
C LEU A 284 -31.10 2.95 -9.76
N SER A 285 -31.85 3.36 -10.79
CA SER A 285 -32.58 2.42 -11.66
C SER A 285 -32.59 2.87 -13.12
N THR A 286 -32.64 1.90 -14.04
CA THR A 286 -32.85 2.14 -15.48
C THR A 286 -34.32 2.21 -15.88
N ASP A 287 -35.25 1.76 -15.02
CA ASP A 287 -36.69 1.64 -15.34
C ASP A 287 -37.59 2.67 -14.65
N GLY A 288 -37.02 3.62 -13.89
CA GLY A 288 -37.76 4.69 -13.24
C GLY A 288 -38.67 4.26 -12.08
N ARG A 289 -38.35 3.15 -11.39
CA ARG A 289 -39.07 2.71 -10.19
C ARG A 289 -39.24 3.83 -9.14
N PRO A 290 -40.39 3.90 -8.44
CA PRO A 290 -40.57 4.84 -7.33
C PRO A 290 -39.46 4.73 -6.29
N GLY A 291 -38.96 5.87 -5.81
CA GLY A 291 -37.86 5.93 -4.84
C GLY A 291 -36.46 5.69 -5.42
N THR A 292 -36.33 5.57 -6.75
CA THR A 292 -35.04 5.48 -7.45
C THR A 292 -34.78 6.72 -8.30
N THR A 293 -33.52 6.99 -8.60
CA THR A 293 -33.11 8.03 -9.55
C THR A 293 -32.45 7.41 -10.78
N GLY A 294 -32.52 8.09 -11.93
CA GLY A 294 -31.79 7.68 -13.13
C GLY A 294 -30.30 8.02 -13.08
N GLU A 295 -29.89 8.88 -12.15
CA GLU A 295 -28.52 9.34 -12.00
C GLU A 295 -28.19 9.76 -10.56
N LEU A 296 -26.90 9.73 -10.22
CA LEU A 296 -26.32 10.20 -8.97
C LEU A 296 -25.25 11.24 -9.31
N SER A 297 -25.38 12.45 -8.78
CA SER A 297 -24.47 13.56 -9.09
C SER A 297 -23.70 14.00 -7.86
N PHE A 298 -22.41 14.32 -8.04
CA PHE A 298 -21.56 14.89 -6.98
C PHE A 298 -20.53 15.85 -7.57
N THR A 299 -19.89 16.64 -6.71
CA THR A 299 -18.78 17.50 -7.11
C THR A 299 -17.46 16.75 -6.93
N CYS A 300 -16.65 16.68 -7.99
CA CYS A 300 -15.34 16.08 -7.95
C CYS A 300 -14.49 16.71 -6.82
N PRO A 301 -13.94 15.93 -5.89
CA PRO A 301 -13.25 16.48 -4.72
C PRO A 301 -12.05 17.33 -5.15
N HIS A 302 -11.74 18.38 -4.40
CA HIS A 302 -10.48 19.10 -4.57
C HIS A 302 -9.41 18.39 -3.72
N PRO A 303 -8.30 17.92 -4.31
CA PRO A 303 -7.31 17.16 -3.56
C PRO A 303 -6.30 18.09 -2.85
N GLY A 304 -6.41 19.42 -3.05
CA GLY A 304 -5.43 20.39 -2.55
C GLY A 304 -4.15 20.44 -3.39
N VAL A 305 -4.05 19.59 -4.42
CA VAL A 305 -2.90 19.49 -5.33
C VAL A 305 -3.34 19.55 -6.80
N PRO A 306 -2.50 19.99 -7.74
CA PRO A 306 -2.88 20.02 -9.15
C PRO A 306 -3.16 18.63 -9.75
N GLY A 307 -3.99 18.61 -10.80
CA GLY A 307 -4.35 17.42 -11.57
C GLY A 307 -5.70 16.80 -11.19
N PRO A 308 -6.10 15.68 -11.83
CA PRO A 308 -7.40 15.05 -11.59
C PRO A 308 -7.59 14.60 -10.12
N SER A 309 -8.81 14.46 -9.64
CA SER A 309 -9.05 13.76 -8.38
C SER A 309 -9.53 12.35 -8.64
N SER A 310 -9.35 11.48 -7.66
CA SER A 310 -9.92 10.13 -7.68
C SER A 310 -11.19 10.06 -6.85
N PHE A 311 -12.11 9.20 -7.28
CA PHE A 311 -13.27 8.79 -6.51
C PHE A 311 -13.45 7.28 -6.63
N ALA A 312 -13.96 6.65 -5.58
CA ALA A 312 -14.27 5.24 -5.54
C ALA A 312 -15.78 5.04 -5.66
N VAL A 313 -16.21 3.95 -6.29
CA VAL A 313 -17.62 3.57 -6.34
C VAL A 313 -17.80 2.22 -5.67
N ILE A 314 -18.78 2.14 -4.78
CA ILE A 314 -19.25 0.88 -4.19
C ILE A 314 -20.75 0.76 -4.43
N VAL A 315 -21.23 -0.47 -4.53
CA VAL A 315 -22.65 -0.75 -4.83
C VAL A 315 -23.21 -1.80 -3.89
N ALA A 316 -24.53 -1.83 -3.74
CA ALA A 316 -25.20 -2.81 -2.89
C ALA A 316 -26.60 -3.14 -3.43
N PRO A 317 -27.13 -4.35 -3.18
CA PRO A 317 -28.53 -4.65 -3.47
C PRO A 317 -29.44 -3.77 -2.59
N PRO A 318 -30.61 -3.30 -3.05
CA PRO A 318 -31.50 -2.50 -2.20
C PRO A 318 -31.96 -3.28 -0.97
N ASP A 319 -32.33 -4.54 -1.14
CA ASP A 319 -32.57 -5.47 -0.04
C ASP A 319 -31.23 -5.98 0.53
N PRO A 320 -30.94 -5.77 1.83
CA PRO A 320 -29.74 -6.31 2.47
C PRO A 320 -29.55 -7.83 2.36
N ALA A 321 -30.65 -8.59 2.28
CA ALA A 321 -30.61 -10.04 2.10
C ALA A 321 -30.62 -10.46 0.62
N GLY A 322 -30.84 -9.50 -0.29
CA GLY A 322 -30.88 -9.74 -1.72
C GLY A 322 -29.50 -9.96 -2.33
N THR A 323 -29.48 -10.49 -3.55
CA THR A 323 -28.26 -10.58 -4.35
C THR A 323 -28.11 -9.33 -5.21
N LEU A 324 -26.87 -8.87 -5.36
CA LEU A 324 -26.56 -7.79 -6.26
C LEU A 324 -26.76 -8.27 -7.72
N PRO A 325 -27.45 -7.51 -8.59
CA PRO A 325 -27.63 -7.92 -9.98
C PRO A 325 -26.28 -8.17 -10.67
N ALA A 326 -26.20 -9.21 -11.50
CA ALA A 326 -24.99 -9.50 -12.27
C ALA A 326 -24.61 -8.30 -13.16
N GLY A 327 -23.37 -7.83 -13.04
CA GLY A 327 -22.89 -6.65 -13.74
C GLY A 327 -23.46 -5.31 -13.23
N ALA A 328 -24.05 -5.26 -12.02
CA ALA A 328 -24.47 -4.00 -11.41
C ALA A 328 -23.27 -3.07 -11.22
N ASP A 329 -23.24 -2.01 -12.03
CA ASP A 329 -22.13 -1.07 -12.10
C ASP A 329 -22.65 0.26 -12.67
N VAL A 330 -21.82 1.30 -12.67
CA VAL A 330 -22.16 2.62 -13.19
C VAL A 330 -21.30 3.00 -14.39
N THR A 331 -21.77 4.01 -15.10
CA THR A 331 -20.98 4.79 -16.06
C THR A 331 -20.86 6.21 -15.52
N ALA A 332 -19.70 6.84 -15.69
CA ALA A 332 -19.50 8.23 -15.30
C ALA A 332 -19.50 9.16 -16.51
N SER A 333 -20.06 10.35 -16.33
CA SER A 333 -20.00 11.46 -17.28
C SER A 333 -19.72 12.78 -16.55
N GLY A 334 -19.18 13.77 -17.27
CA GLY A 334 -18.74 15.04 -16.68
C GLY A 334 -17.39 15.48 -17.25
N ALA A 335 -16.91 16.66 -16.85
CA ALA A 335 -15.65 17.20 -17.34
C ALA A 335 -14.46 16.31 -16.89
N ALA A 336 -13.79 15.70 -17.87
CA ALA A 336 -12.69 14.75 -17.66
C ALA A 336 -13.01 13.58 -16.70
N ALA A 337 -14.29 13.23 -16.54
CA ALA A 337 -14.70 12.09 -15.73
C ALA A 337 -14.39 10.80 -16.49
N GLN A 338 -13.58 9.91 -15.89
CA GLN A 338 -13.27 8.59 -16.42
C GLN A 338 -13.62 7.54 -15.37
N TYR A 339 -14.47 6.58 -15.74
CA TYR A 339 -14.84 5.46 -14.89
C TYR A 339 -15.16 4.21 -15.72
N PRO A 340 -14.60 3.03 -15.36
CA PRO A 340 -13.47 2.87 -14.45
C PRO A 340 -12.21 3.54 -15.00
N ALA A 341 -11.32 4.01 -14.12
CA ALA A 341 -10.05 4.62 -14.53
C ALA A 341 -8.90 3.60 -14.48
N PRO A 342 -7.98 3.63 -15.46
CA PRO A 342 -6.80 2.78 -15.46
C PRO A 342 -5.79 3.21 -14.40
N GLU A 343 -4.89 2.32 -14.01
CA GLU A 343 -3.89 2.55 -12.98
C GLU A 343 -3.05 3.81 -13.23
N VAL A 344 -2.63 4.03 -14.48
CA VAL A 344 -1.86 5.22 -14.87
C VAL A 344 -2.60 6.55 -14.63
N ALA A 345 -3.92 6.55 -14.73
CA ALA A 345 -4.73 7.75 -14.48
C ALA A 345 -4.95 7.99 -12.98
N VAL A 346 -5.03 6.91 -12.19
CA VAL A 346 -5.26 6.97 -10.74
C VAL A 346 -3.96 7.28 -9.98
N PHE A 347 -2.84 6.67 -10.36
CA PHE A 347 -1.54 6.82 -9.69
C PHE A 347 -0.60 7.67 -10.54
N ARG A 348 -0.62 8.99 -10.32
CA ARG A 348 0.14 9.94 -11.16
C ARG A 348 1.34 10.56 -10.46
N PHE A 349 1.40 10.49 -9.14
CA PHE A 349 2.44 11.18 -8.37
C PHE A 349 3.67 10.29 -8.26
N ARG A 350 4.62 10.52 -9.14
CA ARG A 350 5.88 9.78 -9.15
C ARG A 350 6.67 10.12 -7.90
N GLU A 351 6.89 9.11 -7.08
CA GLU A 351 7.56 9.26 -5.81
C GLU A 351 9.07 9.26 -5.97
N GLY A 352 9.59 8.29 -6.70
CA GLY A 352 11.02 8.03 -6.84
C GLY A 352 11.26 6.63 -7.35
N ALA A 353 12.51 6.21 -7.31
CA ALA A 353 12.94 4.88 -7.74
C ALA A 353 13.64 4.12 -6.62
N PHE A 354 13.50 2.80 -6.65
CA PHE A 354 14.13 1.85 -5.74
C PHE A 354 14.89 0.81 -6.57
N TYR A 355 16.11 0.49 -6.16
CA TYR A 355 17.00 -0.38 -6.93
C TYR A 355 18.14 -0.92 -6.06
N GLY A 356 18.83 -1.93 -6.56
CA GLY A 356 19.93 -2.58 -5.85
C GLY A 356 19.83 -4.09 -5.83
N ASN A 357 20.65 -4.74 -5.01
CA ASN A 357 20.60 -6.18 -4.78
C ASN A 357 20.86 -6.48 -3.30
N LEU A 358 19.80 -6.86 -2.58
CA LEU A 358 19.87 -7.17 -1.14
C LEU A 358 20.59 -8.48 -0.83
N PHE A 359 20.69 -9.38 -1.81
CA PHE A 359 21.32 -10.70 -1.69
C PHE A 359 22.85 -10.60 -1.78
N SER A 360 23.37 -9.59 -2.47
CA SER A 360 24.80 -9.27 -2.51
C SER A 360 25.36 -8.75 -1.17
N ASN A 361 24.49 -8.41 -0.20
CA ASN A 361 24.92 -7.83 1.08
C ASN A 361 25.63 -8.83 2.00
N VAL A 362 25.50 -10.14 1.73
CA VAL A 362 26.13 -11.23 2.51
C VAL A 362 27.66 -11.09 2.59
N HIS A 363 28.28 -10.44 1.61
CA HIS A 363 29.73 -10.28 1.50
C HIS A 363 30.25 -8.88 1.90
N SER A 364 29.37 -8.00 2.39
CA SER A 364 29.75 -6.63 2.76
C SER A 364 30.28 -6.55 4.19
N ALA A 365 31.05 -5.49 4.49
CA ALA A 365 31.53 -5.21 5.85
C ALA A 365 30.34 -5.02 6.83
N PRO A 366 30.54 -5.23 8.14
CA PRO A 366 29.49 -5.04 9.14
C PRO A 366 28.90 -3.63 9.02
N PRO A 367 27.60 -3.51 8.75
CA PRO A 367 26.99 -2.21 8.49
C PRO A 367 26.70 -1.46 9.80
N VAL A 368 26.44 -0.15 9.70
CA VAL A 368 26.01 0.67 10.85
C VAL A 368 24.67 0.12 11.36
N PRO A 369 24.57 -0.31 12.63
CA PRO A 369 23.33 -0.87 13.16
C PRO A 369 22.15 0.10 12.99
N GLY A 370 21.01 -0.42 12.53
CA GLY A 370 19.79 0.36 12.32
C GLY A 370 19.70 1.09 10.97
N ALA A 371 20.78 1.17 10.19
CA ALA A 371 20.74 1.88 8.91
C ALA A 371 19.95 1.10 7.84
N ILE A 372 19.02 1.74 7.14
CA ILE A 372 18.36 1.20 5.94
C ILE A 372 18.99 1.76 4.67
N LEU A 373 18.63 1.22 3.51
CA LEU A 373 19.28 1.53 2.23
C LEU A 373 20.80 1.39 2.38
N SER A 374 21.26 0.27 2.92
CA SER A 374 22.68 0.04 3.22
C SER A 374 23.32 -0.81 2.12
N ASN A 375 24.66 -0.76 2.03
CA ASN A 375 25.42 -1.55 1.07
C ASN A 375 24.95 -1.34 -0.37
N ARG A 376 24.36 -2.36 -1.01
CA ARG A 376 23.84 -2.32 -2.38
C ARG A 376 22.34 -2.05 -2.46
N GLN A 377 21.77 -1.34 -1.49
CA GLN A 377 20.38 -0.90 -1.52
C GLN A 377 20.34 0.61 -1.70
N TYR A 378 19.55 1.06 -2.66
CA TYR A 378 19.48 2.46 -3.02
C TYR A 378 18.04 2.89 -3.27
N ALA A 379 17.83 4.18 -3.11
CA ALA A 379 16.64 4.85 -3.58
C ALA A 379 17.01 6.24 -4.08
N CYS A 380 16.21 6.75 -5.01
CA CYS A 380 16.27 8.13 -5.41
C CYS A 380 14.86 8.71 -5.36
N TYR A 381 14.75 10.03 -5.20
CA TYR A 381 13.48 10.72 -5.15
C TYR A 381 13.18 11.45 -6.46
N SER A 382 11.89 11.57 -6.77
CA SER A 382 11.45 12.27 -7.97
C SER A 382 11.73 13.77 -7.88
N ASN A 383 11.96 14.40 -9.03
CA ASN A 383 12.05 15.86 -9.16
C ASN A 383 10.69 16.56 -9.02
N ASP A 384 9.60 15.80 -8.86
CA ASP A 384 8.24 16.34 -8.70
C ASP A 384 7.97 16.86 -7.27
N TRP A 385 8.85 16.55 -6.32
CA TRP A 385 8.75 16.97 -4.93
C TRP A 385 9.57 18.24 -4.66
N THR A 386 9.04 19.12 -3.81
CA THR A 386 9.74 20.35 -3.37
C THR A 386 10.71 20.05 -2.23
N ARG A 387 10.33 19.16 -1.31
CA ARG A 387 11.18 18.74 -0.18
C ARG A 387 11.28 17.21 -0.13
N PRO A 388 11.82 16.56 -1.18
CA PRO A 388 11.82 15.11 -1.33
C PRO A 388 12.48 14.38 -0.15
N MET A 389 13.56 14.93 0.40
CA MET A 389 14.24 14.32 1.55
C MET A 389 13.40 14.31 2.82
N VAL A 390 12.49 15.28 3.01
CA VAL A 390 11.55 15.26 4.14
C VAL A 390 10.57 14.11 3.96
N HIS A 391 10.03 13.94 2.74
CA HIS A 391 9.13 12.84 2.39
C HIS A 391 9.79 11.47 2.56
N PHE A 392 10.97 11.25 1.98
CA PHE A 392 11.69 9.98 2.06
C PHE A 392 12.11 9.63 3.49
N THR A 393 12.60 10.62 4.25
CA THR A 393 12.94 10.43 5.65
C THR A 393 11.71 10.09 6.49
N ASP A 394 10.57 10.75 6.27
CA ASP A 394 9.33 10.43 6.98
C ASP A 394 8.85 9.01 6.68
N ARG A 395 8.81 8.67 5.39
CA ARG A 395 8.35 7.37 4.91
C ARG A 395 9.25 6.23 5.37
N LEU A 396 10.55 6.32 5.09
CA LEU A 396 11.47 5.20 5.25
C LEU A 396 12.05 5.12 6.67
N CYS A 397 12.06 6.23 7.40
CA CYS A 397 12.76 6.36 8.67
C CYS A 397 11.98 7.05 9.78
N ALA A 398 10.68 7.28 9.58
CA ALA A 398 9.82 7.92 10.57
C ALA A 398 10.36 9.30 11.04
N GLY A 399 11.08 10.01 10.16
CA GLY A 399 11.59 11.36 10.42
C GLY A 399 13.08 11.45 10.79
N ASP A 400 13.78 10.33 11.02
CA ASP A 400 15.21 10.35 11.34
C ASP A 400 16.08 10.17 10.09
N ALA A 401 16.69 11.24 9.59
CA ALA A 401 17.53 11.19 8.38
C ALA A 401 18.85 10.42 8.58
N ALA A 402 19.29 10.20 9.83
CA ALA A 402 20.51 9.45 10.13
C ALA A 402 20.34 7.94 9.91
N CYS A 403 19.11 7.48 9.63
CA CYS A 403 18.80 6.09 9.31
C CYS A 403 19.40 5.59 7.99
N PHE A 404 19.87 6.45 7.09
CA PHE A 404 20.25 6.01 5.73
C PHE A 404 21.72 5.62 5.68
N GLY A 405 22.01 4.38 5.25
CA GLY A 405 23.36 3.98 4.89
C GLY A 405 23.81 4.66 3.59
N ASN A 406 22.95 4.61 2.58
CA ASN A 406 23.06 5.35 1.33
C ASN A 406 21.95 6.40 1.31
N THR A 407 22.32 7.67 1.51
CA THR A 407 21.35 8.77 1.48
C THR A 407 20.70 8.88 0.10
N PRO A 408 19.35 8.87 0.00
CA PRO A 408 18.67 9.08 -1.27
C PRO A 408 19.07 10.40 -1.92
N GLY A 409 19.33 10.35 -3.23
CA GLY A 409 19.58 11.54 -4.05
C GLY A 409 18.44 11.78 -5.05
N PRO A 410 18.49 12.87 -5.83
CA PRO A 410 17.52 13.09 -6.89
C PRO A 410 17.72 12.06 -8.00
N CYS A 411 16.63 11.47 -8.49
CA CYS A 411 16.70 10.57 -9.63
C CYS A 411 17.19 11.29 -10.89
N ARG A 412 16.79 12.55 -11.06
CA ARG A 412 17.17 13.41 -12.20
C ARG A 412 17.62 14.78 -11.70
N ASP A 413 18.56 15.39 -12.40
CA ASP A 413 18.92 16.79 -12.18
C ASP A 413 17.72 17.69 -12.52
N SER A 414 17.20 18.36 -11.50
CA SER A 414 16.07 19.30 -11.63
C SER A 414 16.53 20.73 -11.90
N GLY A 415 17.84 21.01 -11.79
CA GLY A 415 18.39 22.37 -11.77
C GLY A 415 17.99 23.21 -10.54
N VAL A 416 17.04 22.76 -9.73
CA VAL A 416 16.56 23.45 -8.50
C VAL A 416 17.45 23.11 -7.32
N VAL A 417 17.90 21.86 -7.24
CA VAL A 417 18.91 21.42 -6.26
C VAL A 417 20.10 20.94 -7.09
N PRO A 418 21.24 21.67 -7.10
CA PRO A 418 22.44 21.25 -7.82
C PRO A 418 22.88 19.88 -7.31
N ALA A 419 22.54 18.84 -8.05
CA ALA A 419 23.01 17.50 -7.79
C ALA A 419 24.18 17.25 -8.73
N PRO A 420 25.37 16.86 -8.23
CA PRO A 420 26.55 16.75 -9.06
C PRO A 420 26.41 15.70 -10.18
N THR A 421 25.46 14.76 -10.07
CA THR A 421 25.10 13.83 -11.16
C THR A 421 23.69 13.28 -10.92
N PRO A 422 22.77 13.24 -11.92
CA PRO A 422 21.52 12.50 -11.81
C PRO A 422 21.80 11.02 -11.53
N LEU A 423 21.05 10.42 -10.60
CA LEU A 423 21.25 9.02 -10.27
C LEU A 423 20.72 8.09 -11.35
N CYS A 424 19.64 8.45 -12.03
CA CYS A 424 18.98 7.57 -13.00
C CYS A 424 18.88 8.22 -14.37
N GLU A 425 18.80 7.37 -15.39
CA GLU A 425 18.23 7.80 -16.65
C GLU A 425 16.71 7.86 -16.48
N SER A 426 16.09 8.87 -17.07
CA SER A 426 14.64 8.97 -17.08
C SER A 426 14.18 9.15 -18.51
N GLY A 427 13.02 8.58 -18.81
CA GLY A 427 12.22 9.15 -19.87
C GLY A 427 12.00 10.67 -19.64
N THR A 428 11.95 11.45 -20.72
CA THR A 428 11.82 12.92 -20.66
C THR A 428 10.44 13.43 -20.24
N LEU A 429 9.41 12.58 -20.19
CA LEU A 429 8.00 12.98 -20.01
C LEU A 429 7.42 12.61 -18.64
N PRO A 430 6.45 13.40 -18.12
CA PRO A 430 5.65 13.02 -16.95
C PRO A 430 5.01 11.64 -17.13
N GLY A 431 5.09 10.79 -16.10
CA GLY A 431 4.56 9.43 -16.14
C GLY A 431 5.53 8.37 -16.67
N GLN A 432 6.72 8.75 -17.14
CA GLN A 432 7.78 7.81 -17.50
C GLN A 432 8.54 7.34 -16.26
N ASN A 433 9.06 6.12 -16.35
CA ASN A 433 9.77 5.47 -15.28
C ASN A 433 11.25 5.89 -15.28
N TYR A 434 11.90 5.68 -14.14
CA TYR A 434 13.36 5.76 -14.01
C TYR A 434 13.97 4.41 -14.38
N ARG A 435 15.18 4.44 -14.96
CA ARG A 435 15.97 3.27 -15.36
C ARG A 435 17.47 3.56 -15.18
N ASP A 436 18.31 2.54 -15.34
CA ASP A 436 19.77 2.68 -15.37
C ASP A 436 20.35 3.49 -14.19
N CYS A 437 19.85 3.21 -12.98
CA CYS A 437 20.18 4.00 -11.80
C CYS A 437 21.58 3.65 -11.26
N ALA A 438 22.39 4.65 -10.94
CA ALA A 438 23.73 4.53 -10.39
C ALA A 438 23.71 4.47 -8.86
N GLY A 439 24.51 3.58 -8.28
CA GLY A 439 24.79 3.61 -6.84
C GLY A 439 25.74 4.75 -6.43
N VAL A 440 25.69 5.17 -5.16
CA VAL A 440 26.52 6.27 -4.62
C VAL A 440 28.03 5.99 -4.60
N ALA A 441 28.47 4.74 -4.71
CA ALA A 441 29.84 4.33 -4.39
C ALA A 441 30.75 3.91 -5.56
N GLY A 442 30.38 4.12 -6.83
CA GLY A 442 31.34 3.90 -7.93
C GLY A 442 30.82 3.30 -9.23
N GLY A 443 29.74 3.84 -9.79
CA GLY A 443 29.43 3.65 -11.22
C GLY A 443 28.73 2.35 -11.60
N THR A 444 28.48 1.41 -10.67
CA THR A 444 27.54 0.31 -10.94
C THR A 444 26.16 0.90 -11.24
N ARG A 445 25.66 0.58 -12.43
CA ARG A 445 24.30 0.90 -12.84
C ARG A 445 23.43 -0.33 -12.64
N TRP A 446 22.22 -0.07 -12.18
CA TRP A 446 21.19 -1.05 -11.93
C TRP A 446 20.15 -0.88 -13.03
N GLU A 447 19.95 -1.93 -13.81
CA GLU A 447 19.02 -1.96 -14.95
C GLU A 447 17.59 -2.18 -14.42
N HIS A 448 17.42 -3.13 -13.51
CA HIS A 448 16.12 -3.50 -12.95
C HIS A 448 15.67 -2.57 -11.82
N VAL A 449 15.13 -1.43 -12.23
CA VAL A 449 14.67 -0.33 -11.37
C VAL A 449 13.15 -0.31 -11.26
N VAL A 450 12.64 -0.19 -10.04
CA VAL A 450 11.22 0.08 -9.81
C VAL A 450 10.99 1.55 -9.55
N THR A 451 10.10 2.16 -10.31
CA THR A 451 9.53 3.49 -10.04
C THR A 451 8.19 3.35 -9.33
N VAL A 452 8.01 4.10 -8.23
CA VAL A 452 6.75 4.10 -7.47
C VAL A 452 5.94 5.33 -7.82
N PHE A 453 4.64 5.13 -8.03
CA PHE A 453 3.64 6.18 -8.19
C PHE A 453 2.56 6.06 -7.11
N LEU A 454 2.18 7.21 -6.56
CA LEU A 454 1.15 7.37 -5.54
C LEU A 454 -0.14 7.94 -6.16
N ASN A 455 -1.27 7.67 -5.51
CA ASN A 455 -2.55 8.28 -5.89
C ASN A 455 -2.61 9.75 -5.47
N HIS A 456 -2.04 10.04 -4.30
CA HIS A 456 -1.92 11.37 -3.74
C HIS A 456 -0.53 11.56 -3.12
N PRO A 457 0.10 12.75 -3.22
CA PRO A 457 1.42 12.98 -2.64
C PRO A 457 1.43 12.78 -1.12
N CYS A 458 0.28 12.98 -0.48
CA CYS A 458 0.15 12.84 0.97
C CYS A 458 -0.11 11.40 1.42
N ASP A 459 -0.23 10.42 0.51
CA ASP A 459 -0.58 9.03 0.83
C ASP A 459 0.35 8.41 1.88
N LEU A 460 1.62 8.77 1.84
CA LEU A 460 2.66 8.27 2.75
C LEU A 460 3.07 9.24 3.85
N ALA A 461 2.59 10.48 3.80
CA ALA A 461 2.91 11.49 4.79
C ALA A 461 2.19 11.19 6.12
N SER A 462 2.93 11.33 7.22
CA SER A 462 2.42 11.20 8.58
C SER A 462 1.42 12.30 8.97
N ASP A 463 1.56 13.49 8.41
CA ASP A 463 0.73 14.68 8.68
C ASP A 463 0.39 15.40 7.35
N PRO A 464 -0.89 15.75 7.12
CA PRO A 464 -1.30 16.56 5.97
C PRO A 464 -0.47 17.84 5.79
N ASN A 465 -0.10 18.54 6.87
CA ASN A 465 0.70 19.76 6.76
C ASN A 465 2.14 19.47 6.29
N HIS A 466 2.68 18.31 6.66
CA HIS A 466 3.99 17.87 6.16
C HIS A 466 3.93 17.54 4.67
N CYS A 467 2.79 17.06 4.18
CA CYS A 467 2.60 16.85 2.76
C CYS A 467 2.57 18.15 1.97
N ASP A 468 1.80 19.15 2.40
CA ASP A 468 1.75 20.45 1.72
C ASP A 468 3.14 21.11 1.67
N ALA A 469 3.95 20.89 2.72
CA ALA A 469 5.35 21.33 2.74
C ALA A 469 6.26 20.50 1.80
N ALA A 470 5.98 19.21 1.61
CA ALA A 470 6.77 18.31 0.77
C ALA A 470 6.45 18.46 -0.74
N TYR A 471 5.20 18.78 -1.05
CA TYR A 471 4.66 18.94 -2.38
C TYR A 471 4.03 20.33 -2.54
N ALA A 472 4.87 21.34 -2.78
CA ALA A 472 4.42 22.59 -3.37
C ALA A 472 4.57 22.45 -4.89
N PRO A 473 3.48 22.50 -5.68
CA PRO A 473 3.61 22.42 -7.13
C PRO A 473 4.60 23.48 -7.58
N PHE A 474 5.63 23.06 -8.30
CA PHE A 474 6.65 23.96 -8.80
C PHE A 474 5.95 25.01 -9.67
N VAL A 475 5.80 26.22 -9.13
CA VAL A 475 5.41 27.38 -9.92
C VAL A 475 6.72 27.84 -10.54
N PRO A 476 6.99 27.57 -11.84
CA PRO A 476 8.16 28.13 -12.47
C PRO A 476 8.15 29.63 -12.20
N PRO A 477 9.29 30.25 -11.83
CA PRO A 477 9.34 31.69 -11.70
C PRO A 477 8.78 32.28 -13.00
N PRO A 478 7.92 33.32 -12.93
CA PRO A 478 7.36 33.92 -14.13
C PRO A 478 8.51 34.20 -15.08
N ALA A 479 8.40 33.72 -16.33
CA ALA A 479 9.42 33.89 -17.34
C ALA A 479 9.72 35.40 -17.42
N GLY A 480 10.86 35.78 -16.85
CA GLY A 480 11.19 37.18 -16.58
C GLY A 480 11.41 37.93 -17.89
N HIS A 481 10.67 39.03 -17.99
CA HIS A 481 10.80 40.14 -18.93
C HIS A 481 12.18 40.80 -18.93
#